data_AF-A0A947BMR1-F1
#
_entry.id   AF-A0A947BMR1-F1
#
_cell.length_a   1.000
_cell.length_b   1.000
_cell.length_c   1.000
_cell.angle_alpha   90.00
_cell.angle_beta   90.00
_cell.angle_gamma   90.00
#
_symmetry.space_group_name_H-M   'P 1'
#
loop_
_entity.id
_entity.type
_entity.pdbx_description
1 polymer ?
#
loop_
_entity_poly.entity_id
_entity_poly.type
_entity_poly.pdbx_seq_one_letter_code
_entity_poly.pdbx_strand_id
1 'polypeptide(L)'
;MNQYPENSPFNPDNESAYLHWRTNKLANHPVVFEELLVNIENPFAVSDQEKQQLLDKIKQCNMAIYQIKPLEKHAEDKGFLDELGKQFGLNHLDNNLYADEDAISSLKVTAEKAGKGYIPYTNRPIAWHTDGYYNTGQTQVRAMLLHCVQPAADGGSNQLLDHEMAYLMLRDKNPAYIEALSRPDAMSIPANIQDGKVIRDAVTGPVFSVDSDDNLHMRYTARTRSIEWLDDPLVLEAKDALLE
;
A
#
# COMPACT_ATOMS: atom_id res chain seq x y z
N MET A 1 -22.54 -14.49 2.25
CA MET A 1 -22.64 -13.37 1.29
C MET A 1 -21.54 -13.57 0.28
N ASN A 2 -21.81 -13.40 -1.01
CA ASN A 2 -20.75 -13.48 -2.02
C ASN A 2 -19.66 -12.47 -1.66
N GLN A 3 -18.42 -12.96 -1.51
CA GLN A 3 -17.25 -12.13 -1.18
C GLN A 3 -16.90 -11.14 -2.29
N TYR A 4 -17.48 -11.33 -3.49
CA TYR A 4 -17.15 -10.60 -4.71
C TYR A 4 -18.41 -10.01 -5.36
N PRO A 5 -18.31 -8.81 -5.96
CA PRO A 5 -19.32 -8.25 -6.86
C PRO A 5 -19.65 -9.18 -8.05
N GLU A 6 -20.87 -9.07 -8.60
CA GLU A 6 -21.48 -10.01 -9.57
C GLU A 6 -20.66 -10.23 -10.87
N ASN A 7 -19.80 -9.28 -11.25
CA ASN A 7 -18.95 -9.38 -12.45
C ASN A 7 -17.47 -9.10 -12.15
N SER A 8 -17.06 -9.29 -10.90
CA SER A 8 -15.71 -8.96 -10.46
C SER A 8 -14.64 -9.78 -11.21
N PRO A 9 -13.59 -9.16 -11.76
CA PRO A 9 -12.43 -9.89 -12.28
C PRO A 9 -11.64 -10.56 -11.16
N PHE A 10 -11.90 -10.20 -9.89
CA PHE A 10 -11.26 -10.77 -8.71
C PHE A 10 -12.04 -11.96 -8.12
N ASN A 11 -13.20 -12.30 -8.67
CA ASN A 11 -13.89 -13.54 -8.32
C ASN A 11 -13.14 -14.74 -8.95
N PRO A 12 -12.66 -15.72 -8.14
CA PRO A 12 -11.99 -16.92 -8.65
C PRO A 12 -12.84 -17.71 -9.65
N ASP A 13 -14.17 -17.73 -9.49
CA ASP A 13 -15.10 -18.45 -10.37
C ASP A 13 -15.41 -17.72 -11.69
N ASN A 14 -15.01 -16.45 -11.84
CA ASN A 14 -15.30 -15.64 -13.02
C ASN A 14 -14.09 -15.50 -13.95
N GLU A 15 -13.77 -16.59 -14.63
CA GLU A 15 -12.61 -16.66 -15.54
C GLU A 15 -12.72 -15.66 -16.70
N SER A 16 -13.92 -15.45 -17.25
CA SER A 16 -14.10 -14.52 -18.38
C SER A 16 -13.81 -13.08 -17.99
N ALA A 17 -14.27 -12.63 -16.82
CA ALA A 17 -13.97 -11.27 -16.33
C ALA A 17 -12.48 -11.12 -16.04
N TYR A 18 -11.86 -12.13 -15.44
CA TYR A 18 -10.42 -12.16 -15.19
C TYR A 18 -9.61 -12.02 -16.48
N LEU A 19 -9.86 -12.84 -17.50
CA LEU A 19 -9.10 -12.80 -18.75
C LEU A 19 -9.23 -11.46 -19.47
N HIS A 20 -10.41 -10.84 -19.43
CA HIS A 20 -10.63 -9.51 -19.99
C HIS A 20 -9.83 -8.45 -19.22
N TRP A 21 -9.97 -8.41 -17.90
CA TRP A 21 -9.23 -7.49 -17.04
C TRP A 21 -7.71 -7.68 -17.18
N ARG A 22 -7.23 -8.91 -17.13
CA ARG A 22 -5.81 -9.29 -17.30
C ARG A 22 -5.25 -8.77 -18.60
N THR A 23 -5.96 -8.99 -19.72
CA THR A 23 -5.53 -8.51 -21.04
C THR A 23 -5.39 -7.00 -21.05
N ASN A 24 -6.39 -6.28 -20.52
CA ASN A 24 -6.35 -4.82 -20.45
C ASN A 24 -5.25 -4.33 -19.51
N LYS A 25 -5.08 -4.95 -18.34
CA LYS A 25 -4.06 -4.59 -17.35
C LYS A 25 -2.67 -4.72 -17.94
N LEU A 26 -2.34 -5.88 -18.53
CA LEU A 26 -1.03 -6.11 -19.14
C LEU A 26 -0.76 -5.20 -20.36
N ALA A 27 -1.78 -4.90 -21.16
CA ALA A 27 -1.61 -4.04 -22.34
C ALA A 27 -1.37 -2.56 -21.98
N ASN A 28 -1.80 -2.12 -20.80
CA ASN A 28 -1.73 -0.71 -20.37
C ASN A 28 -0.80 -0.50 -19.16
N HIS A 29 -0.14 -1.55 -18.65
CA HIS A 29 0.73 -1.42 -17.49
C HIS A 29 2.00 -0.64 -17.87
N PRO A 30 2.39 0.39 -17.09
CA PRO A 30 3.61 1.15 -17.34
C PRO A 30 4.86 0.27 -17.33
N VAL A 31 5.78 0.53 -18.25
CA VAL A 31 7.05 -0.22 -18.40
C VAL A 31 8.28 0.64 -18.15
N VAL A 32 8.12 1.97 -18.08
CA VAL A 32 9.19 2.91 -17.75
C VAL A 32 8.73 3.95 -16.72
N PHE A 33 9.68 4.53 -15.99
CA PHE A 33 9.40 5.46 -14.90
C PHE A 33 8.63 6.71 -15.37
N GLU A 34 8.95 7.23 -16.55
CA GLU A 34 8.37 8.44 -17.11
C GLU A 34 6.86 8.31 -17.36
N GLU A 35 6.37 7.08 -17.58
CA GLU A 35 4.95 6.79 -17.72
C GLU A 35 4.19 6.95 -16.39
N LEU A 36 4.89 7.02 -15.25
CA LEU A 36 4.31 7.29 -13.93
C LEU A 36 4.41 8.76 -13.51
N LEU A 37 5.27 9.55 -14.17
CA LEU A 37 5.61 10.90 -13.74
C LEU A 37 4.56 11.94 -14.19
N VAL A 38 4.15 12.81 -13.27
CA VAL A 38 3.33 14.00 -13.53
C VAL A 38 3.97 15.22 -12.90
N ASN A 39 4.19 16.27 -13.69
CA ASN A 39 4.61 17.56 -13.14
C ASN A 39 3.37 18.30 -12.63
N ILE A 40 3.42 18.77 -11.39
CA ILE A 40 2.39 19.62 -10.79
C ILE A 40 2.99 21.02 -10.63
N GLU A 41 2.37 22.01 -11.27
CA GLU A 41 2.82 23.41 -11.20
C GLU A 41 2.52 24.03 -9.84
N ASN A 42 1.32 23.78 -9.27
CA ASN A 42 0.91 24.30 -7.98
C ASN A 42 0.24 23.22 -7.11
N PRO A 43 0.91 22.68 -6.07
CA PRO A 43 0.33 21.63 -5.24
C PRO A 43 -0.88 22.08 -4.42
N PHE A 44 -1.07 23.39 -4.21
CA PHE A 44 -2.23 23.94 -3.50
C PHE A 44 -3.47 24.11 -4.41
N ALA A 45 -3.30 24.00 -5.73
CA ALA A 45 -4.38 24.13 -6.70
C ALA A 45 -4.00 23.35 -7.98
N VAL A 46 -4.06 22.03 -7.88
CA VAL A 46 -3.82 21.11 -8.99
C VAL A 46 -4.87 21.34 -10.06
N SER A 47 -4.43 21.55 -11.30
CA SER A 47 -5.34 21.72 -12.43
C SER A 47 -6.10 20.44 -12.74
N ASP A 48 -7.26 20.55 -13.39
CA ASP A 48 -8.04 19.38 -13.82
C ASP A 48 -7.24 18.45 -14.72
N GLN A 49 -6.34 19.00 -15.54
CA GLN A 49 -5.47 18.21 -16.42
C GLN A 49 -4.43 17.41 -15.62
N GLU A 50 -3.73 18.03 -14.68
CA GLU A 50 -2.74 17.34 -13.82
C GLU A 50 -3.44 16.29 -12.94
N LYS A 51 -4.61 16.62 -12.39
CA LYS A 51 -5.42 15.69 -11.58
C LYS A 51 -5.86 14.49 -12.39
N GLN A 52 -6.35 14.69 -13.62
CA GLN A 52 -6.73 13.59 -14.50
C GLN A 52 -5.54 12.70 -14.84
N GLN A 53 -4.36 13.27 -15.14
CA GLN A 53 -3.15 12.50 -15.41
C GLN A 53 -2.73 11.62 -14.22
N LEU A 54 -2.80 12.14 -13.00
CA LEU A 54 -2.51 11.36 -11.79
C LEU A 54 -3.51 10.22 -11.61
N LEU A 55 -4.81 10.52 -11.74
CA LEU A 55 -5.87 9.52 -11.59
C LEU A 55 -5.81 8.43 -12.65
N ASP A 56 -5.47 8.76 -13.89
CA ASP A 56 -5.34 7.77 -14.97
C ASP A 56 -4.20 6.79 -14.70
N LYS A 57 -3.06 7.29 -14.21
CA LYS A 57 -1.92 6.45 -13.82
C LYS A 57 -2.25 5.55 -12.63
N ILE A 58 -2.90 6.10 -11.60
CA ILE A 58 -3.36 5.33 -10.43
C ILE A 58 -4.33 4.23 -10.86
N LYS A 59 -5.28 4.52 -11.77
CA LYS A 59 -6.18 3.48 -12.31
C LYS A 59 -5.46 2.40 -13.11
N GLN A 60 -4.38 2.75 -13.81
CA GLN A 60 -3.63 1.80 -14.63
C GLN A 60 -2.75 0.88 -13.79
N CYS A 61 -2.10 1.38 -12.73
CA CYS A 61 -1.04 0.66 -12.01
C CYS A 61 -1.01 0.87 -10.49
N ASN A 62 -2.11 1.33 -9.89
CA ASN A 62 -2.27 1.61 -8.46
C ASN A 62 -1.32 2.66 -7.87
N MET A 63 -0.60 3.41 -8.71
CA MET A 63 0.31 4.47 -8.27
C MET A 63 0.49 5.58 -9.31
N ALA A 64 1.00 6.72 -8.85
CA ALA A 64 1.55 7.77 -9.70
C ALA A 64 2.71 8.45 -8.97
N ILE A 65 3.67 8.97 -9.71
CA ILE A 65 4.78 9.77 -9.18
C ILE A 65 4.54 11.21 -9.60
N TYR A 66 4.57 12.14 -8.66
CA TYR A 66 4.46 13.56 -8.97
C TYR A 66 5.77 14.29 -8.69
N GLN A 67 5.99 15.37 -9.42
CA GLN A 67 7.09 16.29 -9.22
C GLN A 67 6.57 17.71 -9.12
N ILE A 68 7.05 18.44 -8.11
CA ILE A 68 6.80 19.86 -7.93
C ILE A 68 8.11 20.64 -7.98
N LYS A 69 8.03 21.94 -8.28
CA LYS A 69 9.15 22.85 -8.05
C LYS A 69 9.46 22.92 -6.55
N PRO A 70 10.74 23.03 -6.15
CA PRO A 70 11.10 23.19 -4.75
C PRO A 70 10.33 24.34 -4.11
N LEU A 71 9.68 24.07 -2.97
CA LEU A 71 8.97 25.09 -2.22
C LEU A 71 9.98 25.88 -1.38
N GLU A 72 10.57 26.92 -1.96
CA GLU A 72 11.68 27.71 -1.36
C GLU A 72 11.38 28.28 0.05
N LYS A 73 10.11 28.36 0.46
CA LYS A 73 9.67 28.87 1.77
C LYS A 73 8.97 27.85 2.68
N HIS A 74 8.82 26.60 2.23
CA HIS A 74 7.94 25.60 2.88
C HIS A 74 8.57 24.21 3.00
N ALA A 75 9.91 24.09 2.96
CA ALA A 75 10.56 22.78 3.02
C ALA A 75 10.21 21.98 4.29
N GLU A 76 9.92 22.65 5.42
CA GLU A 76 9.46 22.00 6.66
C GLU A 76 7.93 22.06 6.85
N ASP A 77 7.22 22.80 6.00
CA ASP A 77 5.78 22.98 6.09
C ASP A 77 5.08 21.87 5.31
N LYS A 78 4.55 20.90 6.06
CA LYS A 78 3.79 19.78 5.52
C LYS A 78 2.37 20.16 5.08
N GLY A 79 1.93 21.39 5.32
CA GLY A 79 0.57 21.84 5.02
C GLY A 79 0.21 21.66 3.55
N PHE A 80 1.18 21.77 2.63
CA PHE A 80 0.92 21.49 1.22
C PHE A 80 0.54 20.03 0.95
N LEU A 81 1.02 19.06 1.75
CA LEU A 81 0.67 17.66 1.59
C LEU A 81 -0.77 17.39 1.98
N ASP A 82 -1.23 18.03 3.06
CA ASP A 82 -2.63 17.97 3.48
C ASP A 82 -3.55 18.57 2.40
N GLU A 83 -3.21 19.78 1.91
CA GLU A 83 -3.97 20.44 0.84
C GLU A 83 -3.94 19.67 -0.48
N LEU A 84 -2.80 19.08 -0.84
CA LEU A 84 -2.70 18.20 -2.00
C LEU A 84 -3.60 16.96 -1.81
N GLY A 85 -3.52 16.28 -0.66
CA GLY A 85 -4.32 15.10 -0.36
C GLY A 85 -5.83 15.35 -0.42
N LYS A 86 -6.31 16.47 0.15
CA LYS A 86 -7.73 16.86 0.12
C LYS A 86 -8.26 17.00 -1.31
N GLN A 87 -7.45 17.50 -2.24
CA GLN A 87 -7.84 17.61 -3.66
C GLN A 87 -8.10 16.24 -4.32
N PHE A 88 -7.57 15.15 -3.75
CA PHE A 88 -7.82 13.76 -4.16
C PHE A 88 -8.78 13.00 -3.22
N GLY A 89 -9.40 13.68 -2.27
CA GLY A 89 -10.37 13.08 -1.34
C GLY A 89 -9.76 12.44 -0.11
N LEU A 90 -8.46 12.63 0.16
CA LEU A 90 -7.77 12.11 1.34
C LEU A 90 -8.07 12.96 2.59
N ASN A 91 -9.33 12.94 3.03
CA ASN A 91 -9.82 13.78 4.13
C ASN A 91 -9.76 13.10 5.51
N HIS A 92 -9.46 11.81 5.56
CA HIS A 92 -9.44 11.01 6.78
C HIS A 92 -8.04 10.42 6.96
N LEU A 93 -7.18 11.17 7.64
CA LEU A 93 -5.80 10.76 7.91
C LEU A 93 -5.76 9.73 9.05
N ASP A 94 -4.88 8.74 8.91
CA ASP A 94 -4.62 7.75 9.96
C ASP A 94 -3.72 8.36 11.03
N ASN A 95 -4.30 8.66 12.20
CA ASN A 95 -3.55 9.14 13.36
C ASN A 95 -2.87 7.97 14.07
N ASN A 96 -1.92 7.33 13.37
CA ASN A 96 -1.13 6.25 13.93
C ASN A 96 -0.26 6.75 15.09
N LEU A 97 0.27 5.80 15.87
CA LEU A 97 1.03 6.07 17.09
C LEU A 97 2.23 7.04 16.92
N TYR A 98 2.71 7.26 15.69
CA TYR A 98 3.88 8.10 15.39
C TYR A 98 3.59 9.22 14.41
N ALA A 99 2.31 9.45 14.10
CA ALA A 99 1.91 10.63 13.38
C ALA A 99 2.26 11.86 14.22
N ASP A 100 2.73 12.92 13.57
CA ASP A 100 2.96 14.18 14.26
C ASP A 100 1.58 14.82 14.57
N GLU A 101 1.53 15.99 15.23
CA GLU A 101 0.26 16.61 15.67
C GLU A 101 -0.75 16.86 14.54
N ASP A 102 -0.26 16.91 13.30
CA ASP A 102 -1.00 17.09 12.04
C ASP A 102 -1.44 15.77 11.38
N ALA A 103 -1.23 14.62 12.04
CA ALA A 103 -1.42 13.27 11.50
C ALA A 103 -0.51 12.93 10.28
N ILE A 104 0.50 13.75 9.99
CA ILE A 104 1.48 13.53 8.92
C ILE A 104 2.82 13.14 9.54
N SER A 105 3.33 11.96 9.18
CA SER A 105 4.57 11.43 9.79
C SER A 105 5.83 11.95 9.09
N SER A 106 6.71 12.64 9.82
CA SER A 106 8.04 13.03 9.31
C SER A 106 9.02 11.84 9.31
N LEU A 107 9.30 11.26 8.15
CA LEU A 107 10.26 10.16 8.02
C LEU A 107 11.70 10.68 7.93
N LYS A 108 12.36 10.80 9.09
CA LYS A 108 13.77 11.21 9.19
C LYS A 108 14.51 10.41 10.26
N VAL A 109 15.81 10.22 10.07
CA VAL A 109 16.67 9.55 11.06
C VAL A 109 16.72 10.41 12.32
N THR A 110 16.24 9.88 13.43
CA THR A 110 16.30 10.54 14.74
C THR A 110 16.80 9.56 15.79
N ALA A 111 17.75 9.98 16.63
CA ALA A 111 18.35 9.09 17.64
C ALA A 111 17.29 8.52 18.60
N GLU A 112 16.28 9.31 18.95
CA GLU A 112 15.20 8.89 19.85
C GLU A 112 14.30 7.80 19.25
N LYS A 113 13.77 7.99 18.03
CA LYS A 113 12.89 7.00 17.39
C LYS A 113 13.70 5.77 16.91
N ALA A 114 14.95 5.96 16.48
CA ALA A 114 15.86 4.88 16.13
C ALA A 114 16.20 3.98 17.33
N GLY A 115 16.43 4.58 18.52
CA GLY A 115 16.72 3.86 19.76
C GLY A 115 15.60 2.92 20.22
N LYS A 116 14.35 3.17 19.79
CA LYS A 116 13.19 2.31 20.04
C LYS A 116 13.01 1.20 18.99
N GLY A 117 13.93 1.07 18.03
CA GLY A 117 13.94 -0.02 17.04
C GLY A 117 12.97 0.17 15.85
N TYR A 118 12.43 1.37 15.64
CA TYR A 118 11.51 1.65 14.55
C TYR A 118 12.26 1.92 13.25
N ILE A 119 12.24 0.93 12.35
CA ILE A 119 12.98 0.94 11.07
C ILE A 119 12.76 2.21 10.23
N PRO A 120 11.54 2.76 10.08
CA PRO A 120 11.31 3.96 9.27
C PRO A 120 12.08 5.22 9.73
N TYR A 121 12.58 5.22 10.96
CA TYR A 121 13.35 6.32 11.55
C TYR A 121 14.84 5.98 11.70
N THR A 122 15.31 4.99 10.94
CA THR A 122 16.72 4.55 10.87
C THR A 122 17.23 4.67 9.43
N ASN A 123 18.53 4.45 9.22
CA ASN A 123 19.14 4.33 7.90
C ASN A 123 19.13 2.89 7.35
N ARG A 124 18.25 2.02 7.87
CA ARG A 124 18.14 0.62 7.46
C ARG A 124 17.04 0.46 6.39
N PRO A 125 17.18 -0.50 5.47
CA PRO A 125 16.13 -0.79 4.50
C PRO A 125 14.85 -1.23 5.21
N ILE A 126 13.72 -0.84 4.64
CA ILE A 126 12.40 -1.32 5.05
C ILE A 126 12.01 -2.44 4.07
N ALA A 127 11.63 -3.61 4.60
CA ALA A 127 11.19 -4.73 3.78
C ALA A 127 9.79 -4.49 3.18
N TRP A 128 9.39 -5.28 2.19
CA TRP A 128 8.06 -5.23 1.57
C TRP A 128 6.94 -5.24 2.61
N HIS A 129 6.01 -4.30 2.48
CA HIS A 129 4.81 -4.20 3.31
C HIS A 129 3.77 -3.30 2.63
N THR A 130 2.52 -3.42 3.06
CA THR A 130 1.46 -2.43 2.81
C THR A 130 1.29 -1.58 4.06
N ASP A 131 1.30 -0.25 3.97
CA ASP A 131 1.05 0.58 5.14
C ASP A 131 -0.33 0.33 5.76
N GLY A 132 -0.40 0.39 7.08
CA GLY A 132 -1.60 -0.01 7.82
C GLY A 132 -1.81 -1.53 7.92
N TYR A 133 -0.80 -2.36 7.64
CA TYR A 133 -0.91 -3.83 7.80
C TYR A 133 -1.26 -4.30 9.23
N TYR A 134 -1.11 -3.44 10.23
CA TYR A 134 -1.58 -3.65 11.61
C TYR A 134 -3.03 -3.23 11.86
N ASN A 135 -3.71 -2.66 10.87
CA ASN A 135 -5.05 -2.13 11.02
C ASN A 135 -6.09 -3.24 10.77
N THR A 136 -7.23 -3.10 11.43
CA THR A 136 -8.40 -3.93 11.12
C THR A 136 -9.03 -3.47 9.81
N GLY A 137 -9.92 -4.28 9.23
CA GLY A 137 -10.67 -3.86 8.03
C GLY A 137 -11.50 -2.58 8.22
N GLN A 138 -11.81 -2.18 9.47
CA GLN A 138 -12.54 -0.94 9.77
C GLN A 138 -11.67 0.32 9.69
N THR A 139 -10.35 0.18 9.84
CA THR A 139 -9.39 1.31 9.86
C THR A 139 -8.34 1.15 8.77
N GLN A 140 -8.70 0.48 7.68
CA GLN A 140 -7.81 0.14 6.58
C GLN A 140 -7.29 1.39 5.87
N VAL A 141 -5.99 1.43 5.61
CA VAL A 141 -5.37 2.48 4.79
C VAL A 141 -5.69 2.18 3.33
N ARG A 142 -6.34 3.14 2.66
CA ARG A 142 -6.79 3.02 1.26
C ARG A 142 -5.87 3.70 0.25
N ALA A 143 -5.09 4.67 0.72
CA ALA A 143 -4.15 5.42 -0.10
C ALA A 143 -3.04 5.98 0.79
N MET A 144 -1.88 6.24 0.17
CA MET A 144 -0.75 6.91 0.79
C MET A 144 -0.31 8.06 -0.10
N LEU A 145 0.01 9.20 0.51
CA LEU A 145 0.72 10.30 -0.13
C LEU A 145 2.09 10.43 0.54
N LEU A 146 3.15 10.18 -0.22
CA LEU A 146 4.53 10.28 0.24
C LEU A 146 5.28 11.35 -0.56
N HIS A 147 6.04 12.19 0.15
CA HIS A 147 6.83 13.25 -0.47
C HIS A 147 8.27 13.26 0.03
N CYS A 148 9.20 13.30 -0.92
CA CYS A 148 10.62 13.46 -0.63
C CYS A 148 10.95 14.95 -0.52
N VAL A 149 10.98 15.48 0.70
CA VAL A 149 11.44 16.87 0.98
C VAL A 149 12.93 17.03 0.68
N GLN A 150 13.72 16.06 1.13
CA GLN A 150 15.17 16.05 0.94
C GLN A 150 15.62 14.63 0.62
N PRO A 151 16.26 14.40 -0.55
CA PRO A 151 16.80 13.09 -0.88
C PRO A 151 18.01 12.75 0.01
N ALA A 152 18.25 11.45 0.20
CA ALA A 152 19.48 10.98 0.81
C ALA A 152 20.71 11.35 -0.05
N ALA A 153 21.87 11.53 0.59
CA ALA A 153 23.12 11.79 -0.12
C ALA A 153 23.54 10.61 -1.02
N ASP A 154 23.23 9.38 -0.57
CA ASP A 154 23.42 8.14 -1.30
C ASP A 154 22.35 7.12 -0.85
N GLY A 155 21.87 6.29 -1.77
CA GLY A 155 20.77 5.35 -1.53
C GLY A 155 19.42 6.01 -1.24
N GLY A 156 18.60 5.38 -0.40
CA GLY A 156 17.29 5.91 0.03
C GLY A 156 16.17 5.79 -1.01
N SER A 157 16.39 5.05 -2.10
CA SER A 157 15.37 4.80 -3.11
C SER A 157 14.24 3.91 -2.58
N ASN A 158 13.00 4.21 -2.98
CA ASN A 158 11.86 3.34 -2.73
C ASN A 158 11.69 2.34 -3.87
N GLN A 159 11.21 1.15 -3.52
CA GLN A 159 10.64 0.19 -4.46
C GLN A 159 9.13 0.14 -4.23
N LEU A 160 8.37 0.16 -5.31
CA LEU A 160 6.92 0.11 -5.31
C LEU A 160 6.48 -1.07 -6.17
N LEU A 161 5.37 -1.70 -5.80
CA LEU A 161 4.78 -2.83 -6.50
C LEU A 161 3.30 -2.55 -6.69
N ASP A 162 2.81 -2.73 -7.92
CA ASP A 162 1.38 -2.80 -8.18
C ASP A 162 0.86 -4.13 -7.64
N HIS A 163 0.06 -4.09 -6.56
CA HIS A 163 -0.46 -5.29 -5.92
C HIS A 163 -1.41 -6.09 -6.82
N GLU A 164 -2.01 -5.46 -7.83
CA GLU A 164 -2.81 -6.17 -8.83
C GLU A 164 -1.95 -7.05 -9.74
N MET A 165 -0.69 -6.67 -9.99
CA MET A 165 0.24 -7.52 -10.74
C MET A 165 0.64 -8.75 -9.92
N ALA A 166 0.83 -8.60 -8.61
CA ALA A 166 1.07 -9.75 -7.72
C ALA A 166 -0.13 -10.71 -7.72
N TYR A 167 -1.36 -10.18 -7.63
CA TYR A 167 -2.59 -10.98 -7.74
C TYR A 167 -2.68 -11.70 -9.09
N LEU A 168 -2.45 -10.99 -10.19
CA LEU A 168 -2.50 -11.55 -11.55
C LEU A 168 -1.49 -12.68 -11.72
N MET A 169 -0.24 -12.47 -11.31
CA MET A 169 0.81 -13.48 -11.44
C MET A 169 0.52 -14.72 -10.59
N LEU A 170 -0.01 -14.54 -9.38
CA LEU A 170 -0.42 -15.65 -8.52
C LEU A 170 -1.59 -16.42 -9.12
N ARG A 171 -2.61 -15.72 -9.64
CA ARG A 171 -3.78 -16.35 -10.25
C ARG A 171 -3.41 -17.10 -11.52
N ASP A 172 -2.53 -16.55 -12.36
CA ASP A 172 -1.98 -17.22 -13.54
C ASP A 172 -1.23 -18.50 -13.17
N LYS A 173 -0.52 -18.50 -12.03
CA LYS A 173 0.22 -19.67 -11.54
C LYS A 173 -0.75 -20.74 -11.00
N ASN A 174 -1.68 -20.35 -10.13
CA ASN A 174 -2.71 -21.23 -9.59
C ASN A 174 -3.86 -20.40 -8.98
N PRO A 175 -5.09 -20.44 -9.52
CA PRO A 175 -6.22 -19.68 -8.96
C PRO A 175 -6.55 -20.07 -7.51
N ALA A 176 -6.24 -21.30 -7.09
CA ALA A 176 -6.44 -21.73 -5.70
C ALA A 176 -5.55 -20.97 -4.70
N TYR A 177 -4.43 -20.37 -5.14
CA TYR A 177 -3.62 -19.49 -4.29
C TYR A 177 -4.36 -18.22 -3.91
N ILE A 178 -5.16 -17.67 -4.83
CA ILE A 178 -5.98 -16.49 -4.53
C ILE A 178 -7.02 -16.83 -3.47
N GLU A 179 -7.71 -17.96 -3.61
CA GLU A 179 -8.68 -18.41 -2.61
C GLU A 179 -8.02 -18.58 -1.24
N ALA A 180 -6.87 -19.25 -1.19
CA ALA A 180 -6.13 -19.48 0.05
C ALA A 180 -5.69 -18.19 0.73
N LEU A 181 -5.12 -17.24 -0.03
CA LEU A 181 -4.67 -15.94 0.46
C LEU A 181 -5.81 -14.96 0.75
N SER A 182 -7.01 -15.22 0.23
CA SER A 182 -8.23 -14.43 0.49
C SER A 182 -9.03 -14.93 1.69
N ARG A 183 -8.58 -16.00 2.36
CA ARG A 183 -9.23 -16.51 3.56
C ARG A 183 -9.11 -15.51 4.72
N PRO A 184 -10.17 -15.31 5.52
CA PRO A 184 -10.16 -14.37 6.64
C PRO A 184 -9.20 -14.77 7.77
N ASP A 185 -8.66 -15.99 7.75
CA ASP A 185 -7.69 -16.52 8.72
C ASP A 185 -6.28 -16.74 8.14
N ALA A 186 -6.02 -16.31 6.89
CA ALA A 186 -4.78 -16.64 6.17
C ALA A 186 -3.50 -16.14 6.87
N MET A 187 -3.51 -14.89 7.34
CA MET A 187 -2.36 -14.23 7.95
C MET A 187 -2.75 -13.52 9.26
N SER A 188 -1.97 -13.78 10.30
CA SER A 188 -2.11 -13.21 11.63
C SER A 188 -0.84 -12.46 12.06
N ILE A 189 -1.04 -11.28 12.61
CA ILE A 189 -0.01 -10.47 13.24
C ILE A 189 -0.29 -10.48 14.74
N PRO A 190 0.58 -11.06 15.58
CA PRO A 190 0.33 -11.23 16.99
C PRO A 190 0.27 -9.87 17.70
N ALA A 191 -0.25 -9.88 18.92
CA ALA A 191 -0.34 -8.69 19.75
C ALA A 191 1.05 -8.07 20.00
N ASN A 192 1.10 -6.74 20.07
CA ASN A 192 2.29 -6.04 20.53
C ASN A 192 2.18 -5.85 22.05
N ILE A 193 3.09 -6.48 22.80
CA ILE A 193 3.12 -6.45 24.26
C ILE A 193 4.38 -5.72 24.71
N GLN A 194 4.23 -4.64 25.47
CA GLN A 194 5.32 -3.88 26.09
C GLN A 194 5.11 -3.84 27.60
N ASP A 195 6.14 -4.20 28.37
CA ASP A 195 6.11 -4.24 29.84
C ASP A 195 4.90 -5.00 30.42
N GLY A 196 4.52 -6.11 29.77
CA GLY A 196 3.38 -6.94 30.16
C GLY A 196 2.00 -6.37 29.82
N LYS A 197 1.93 -5.23 29.12
CA LYS A 197 0.68 -4.61 28.65
C LYS A 197 0.53 -4.79 27.15
N VAL A 198 -0.67 -5.19 26.72
CA VAL A 198 -1.04 -5.20 25.30
C VAL A 198 -1.22 -3.75 24.85
N ILE A 199 -0.37 -3.29 23.95
CA ILE A 199 -0.45 -1.95 23.35
C ILE A 199 -1.05 -1.97 21.94
N ARG A 200 -1.17 -3.16 21.34
CA ARG A 200 -1.95 -3.43 20.12
C ARG A 200 -2.39 -4.89 20.16
N ASP A 201 -3.66 -5.15 19.91
CA ASP A 201 -4.19 -6.52 19.81
C ASP A 201 -3.65 -7.27 18.60
N ALA A 202 -3.78 -8.60 18.62
CA ALA A 202 -3.50 -9.41 17.44
C ALA A 202 -4.50 -9.08 16.31
N VAL A 203 -4.02 -9.13 15.07
CA VAL A 203 -4.82 -8.81 13.88
C VAL A 203 -4.69 -9.95 12.88
N THR A 204 -5.82 -10.61 12.62
CA THR A 204 -5.96 -11.71 11.67
C THR A 204 -6.78 -11.25 10.48
N GLY A 205 -6.57 -11.84 9.31
CA GLY A 205 -7.30 -11.48 8.10
C GLY A 205 -6.71 -12.08 6.84
N PRO A 206 -7.27 -11.73 5.68
CA PRO A 206 -6.73 -12.14 4.40
C PRO A 206 -5.49 -11.33 4.02
N VAL A 207 -4.75 -11.84 3.03
CA VAL A 207 -3.77 -11.06 2.26
C VAL A 207 -4.48 -10.30 1.15
N PHE A 208 -5.40 -10.93 0.42
CA PHE A 208 -6.21 -10.27 -0.60
C PHE A 208 -7.67 -10.11 -0.18
N SER A 209 -8.23 -8.95 -0.42
CA SER A 209 -9.66 -8.70 -0.19
C SER A 209 -10.20 -7.76 -1.26
N VAL A 210 -11.48 -7.91 -1.60
CA VAL A 210 -12.17 -7.03 -2.54
C VAL A 210 -13.21 -6.24 -1.77
N ASP A 211 -13.24 -4.92 -1.98
CA ASP A 211 -14.23 -4.06 -1.33
C ASP A 211 -15.56 -4.00 -2.11
N SER A 212 -16.53 -3.27 -1.57
CA SER A 212 -17.86 -3.13 -2.19
C SER A 212 -17.86 -2.42 -3.54
N ASP A 213 -16.79 -1.66 -3.82
CA ASP A 213 -16.61 -0.91 -5.06
C ASP A 213 -15.78 -1.70 -6.09
N ASP A 214 -15.58 -2.99 -5.85
CA ASP A 214 -14.80 -3.92 -6.68
C ASP A 214 -13.31 -3.59 -6.78
N ASN A 215 -12.73 -2.94 -5.75
CA ASN A 215 -11.30 -2.68 -5.70
C ASN A 215 -10.57 -3.79 -4.95
N LEU A 216 -9.49 -4.30 -5.53
CA LEU A 216 -8.59 -5.23 -4.86
C LEU A 216 -7.73 -4.47 -3.83
N HIS A 217 -7.64 -5.02 -2.64
CA HIS A 217 -6.72 -4.61 -1.60
C HIS A 217 -5.77 -5.74 -1.23
N MET A 218 -4.52 -5.39 -0.95
CA MET A 218 -3.49 -6.30 -0.47
C MET A 218 -2.96 -5.86 0.90
N ARG A 219 -3.02 -6.75 1.89
CA ARG A 219 -2.45 -6.58 3.22
C ARG A 219 -1.30 -7.55 3.42
N TYR A 220 -0.08 -7.03 3.42
CA TYR A 220 1.11 -7.88 3.45
C TYR A 220 2.25 -7.26 4.27
N THR A 221 3.12 -8.12 4.82
CA THR A 221 4.41 -7.72 5.37
C THR A 221 5.42 -8.87 5.28
N ALA A 222 6.65 -8.55 4.85
CA ALA A 222 7.78 -9.49 4.79
C ALA A 222 8.50 -9.69 6.14
N ARG A 223 7.87 -9.27 7.25
CA ARG A 223 8.43 -9.51 8.58
C ARG A 223 8.42 -11.00 8.88
N THR A 224 9.59 -11.56 9.13
CA THR A 224 9.76 -12.98 9.49
C THR A 224 9.56 -13.25 10.98
N ARG A 225 9.74 -12.22 11.81
CA ARG A 225 9.42 -12.27 13.24
C ARG A 225 8.01 -11.76 13.41
N SER A 226 7.20 -12.52 14.13
CA SER A 226 5.85 -12.11 14.52
C SER A 226 4.86 -12.03 13.35
N ILE A 227 4.92 -12.98 12.39
CA ILE A 227 3.81 -13.23 11.46
C ILE A 227 3.50 -14.72 11.53
N GLU A 228 2.22 -15.02 11.74
CA GLU A 228 1.69 -16.37 11.83
C GLU A 228 0.80 -16.60 10.61
N TRP A 229 1.15 -17.61 9.81
CA TRP A 229 0.34 -18.05 8.69
C TRP A 229 -0.55 -19.19 9.15
N LEU A 230 -1.73 -19.32 8.55
CA LEU A 230 -2.55 -20.51 8.76
C LEU A 230 -1.74 -21.76 8.39
N ASP A 231 -1.73 -22.76 9.28
CA ASP A 231 -1.08 -24.06 9.07
C ASP A 231 -1.92 -24.94 8.13
N ASP A 232 -2.01 -24.48 6.88
CA ASP A 232 -2.71 -25.11 5.77
C ASP A 232 -1.73 -25.24 4.60
N PRO A 233 -1.53 -26.44 4.02
CA PRO A 233 -0.55 -26.64 2.95
C PRO A 233 -0.70 -25.68 1.78
N LEU A 234 -1.94 -25.36 1.37
CA LEU A 234 -2.19 -24.48 0.23
C LEU A 234 -1.90 -23.01 0.59
N VAL A 235 -2.18 -22.57 1.82
CA VAL A 235 -1.82 -21.22 2.28
C VAL A 235 -0.31 -21.05 2.33
N LEU A 236 0.41 -22.05 2.84
CA LEU A 236 1.88 -22.00 2.92
C LEU A 236 2.53 -22.01 1.53
N GLU A 237 2.02 -22.84 0.61
CA GLU A 237 2.45 -22.87 -0.79
C GLU A 237 2.16 -21.54 -1.50
N ALA A 238 0.96 -20.98 -1.34
CA ALA A 238 0.59 -19.69 -1.91
C ALA A 238 1.45 -18.54 -1.36
N LYS A 239 1.76 -18.57 -0.06
CA LYS A 239 2.68 -17.62 0.60
C LYS A 239 4.09 -17.72 0.02
N ASP A 240 4.60 -18.93 -0.21
CA ASP A 240 5.91 -19.10 -0.85
C ASP A 240 5.88 -18.62 -2.31
N ALA A 241 4.80 -18.88 -3.05
CA ALA A 241 4.62 -18.38 -4.42
C ALA A 241 4.51 -16.84 -4.50
N LEU A 242 3.98 -16.17 -3.48
CA LEU A 242 3.92 -14.70 -3.42
C LEU A 242 5.32 -14.08 -3.22
N LEU A 243 6.28 -14.84 -2.71
CA LEU A 243 7.64 -14.41 -2.42
C LEU A 243 8.64 -14.66 -3.56
N GLU A 244 8.25 -15.41 -4.59
CA GLU A 244 9.03 -15.71 -5.79
C GLU A 244 8.95 -14.57 -6.82
#